data_AF-A0A7R9Y1H0-F1
#
_entry.id   AF-A0A7R9Y1H0-F1
#
_cell.length_a   1.000
_cell.length_b   1.000
_cell.length_c   1.000
_cell.angle_alpha   90.00
_cell.angle_beta   90.00
_cell.angle_gamma   90.00
#
_symmetry.space_group_name_H-M   'P 1'
#
loop_
_entity.id
_entity.type
_entity.pdbx_description
1 polymer ?
#
loop_
_entity_poly.entity_id
_entity_poly.type
_entity_poly.pdbx_seq_one_letter_code
_entity_poly.pdbx_strand_id
1 'polypeptide(L)'
;DRYRPRDVDPPADLKPFVPDFQPAVGDIDEFVKIPRPDGVADELGLRVLDEPKATQSDPDVLRLKLRHKHKGDPGATGVADDAEVPSIEAEDLTAEKINAWIESVN
;
A
#
# COMPACT_ATOMS: atom_id res chain seq x y z
N ASP A 1 -19.90 -19.27 69.23
CA ASP A 1 -19.56 -19.44 67.80
C ASP A 1 -18.16 -18.95 67.51
N ARG A 2 -17.31 -19.77 66.87
CA ARG A 2 -15.93 -19.38 66.51
C ARG A 2 -15.92 -18.92 65.05
N TYR A 3 -15.58 -17.65 64.84
CA TYR A 3 -15.32 -17.11 63.51
C TYR A 3 -14.12 -17.84 62.89
N ARG A 4 -14.24 -18.23 61.62
CA ARG A 4 -13.16 -18.82 60.83
C ARG A 4 -12.93 -17.91 59.62
N PRO A 5 -11.72 -17.33 59.45
CA PRO A 5 -11.42 -16.49 58.30
C PRO A 5 -11.61 -17.30 57.01
N ARG A 6 -12.19 -16.68 55.99
CA ARG A 6 -12.20 -17.22 54.63
C ARG A 6 -10.99 -16.67 53.91
N ASP A 7 -10.17 -17.56 53.36
CA ASP A 7 -9.23 -17.18 52.32
C ASP A 7 -10.04 -16.83 51.06
N VAL A 8 -9.99 -15.56 50.70
CA VAL A 8 -10.58 -15.04 49.46
C VAL A 8 -9.42 -14.57 48.63
N ASP A 9 -9.24 -15.19 47.47
CA ASP A 9 -8.25 -14.77 46.49
C ASP A 9 -8.72 -13.44 45.87
N PRO A 10 -7.96 -12.34 45.99
CA PRO A 10 -8.38 -11.06 45.43
C PRO A 10 -8.48 -11.17 43.89
N PRO A 11 -9.49 -10.53 43.27
CA PRO A 11 -9.58 -10.49 41.82
C PRO A 11 -8.35 -9.80 41.23
N ALA A 12 -7.88 -10.27 40.08
CA ALA A 12 -6.71 -9.70 39.42
C ALA A 12 -6.91 -8.22 39.07
N ASP A 13 -5.87 -7.42 39.29
CA ASP A 13 -5.87 -6.01 38.94
C ASP A 13 -6.02 -5.82 37.43
N LEU A 14 -7.08 -5.12 37.02
CA LEU A 14 -7.27 -4.72 35.63
C LEU A 14 -6.29 -3.60 35.29
N LYS A 15 -5.29 -3.90 34.48
CA LYS A 15 -4.38 -2.90 33.90
C LYS A 15 -4.90 -2.51 32.52
N PRO A 16 -4.98 -1.22 32.18
CA PRO A 16 -5.29 -0.81 30.82
C PRO A 16 -4.21 -1.34 29.87
N PHE A 17 -4.65 -1.91 28.75
CA PHE A 17 -3.76 -2.30 27.68
C PHE A 17 -3.22 -1.04 26.99
N VAL A 18 -1.91 -0.84 27.04
CA VAL A 18 -1.20 0.20 26.29
C VAL A 18 -0.40 -0.51 25.20
N PRO A 19 -0.75 -0.35 23.92
CA PRO A 19 -0.01 -0.96 22.82
C PRO A 19 1.41 -0.39 22.74
N ASP A 20 2.39 -1.21 22.41
CA ASP A 20 3.78 -0.77 22.18
C ASP A 20 3.91 0.12 20.94
N PHE A 21 2.96 0.02 20.01
CA PHE A 21 2.95 0.78 18.76
C PHE A 21 1.56 1.38 18.52
N GLN A 22 1.52 2.69 18.31
CA GLN A 22 0.35 3.37 17.78
C GLN A 22 0.34 3.21 16.26
N PRO A 23 -0.78 2.88 15.62
CA PRO A 23 -0.86 2.92 14.17
C PRO A 23 -0.54 4.34 13.70
N ALA A 24 0.48 4.46 12.83
CA ALA A 24 0.75 5.69 12.10
C ALA A 24 -0.33 5.85 11.02
N VAL A 25 -1.54 6.20 11.43
CA VAL A 25 -2.54 6.73 10.52
C VAL A 25 -1.98 8.10 10.14
N GLY A 26 -1.43 8.22 8.92
CA GLY A 26 -0.96 9.51 8.42
C GLY A 26 -2.07 10.55 8.49
N ASP A 27 -1.70 11.83 8.48
CA ASP A 27 -2.68 12.90 8.38
C ASP A 27 -3.47 12.76 7.08
N ILE A 28 -4.75 13.13 7.14
CA ILE A 28 -5.61 13.17 5.96
C ILE A 28 -5.02 14.22 5.01
N ASP A 29 -4.53 13.80 3.84
CA ASP A 29 -4.16 14.73 2.77
C ASP A 29 -5.43 15.46 2.33
N GLU A 30 -5.47 16.78 2.57
CA GLU A 30 -6.61 17.63 2.19
C GLU A 30 -6.73 17.81 0.66
N PHE A 31 -5.84 17.18 -0.13
CA PHE A 31 -5.73 17.34 -1.59
C PHE A 31 -5.49 18.79 -2.03
N VAL A 32 -5.00 19.65 -1.13
CA VAL A 32 -4.64 21.03 -1.45
C VAL A 32 -3.29 21.04 -2.15
N LYS A 33 -3.31 20.80 -3.47
CA LYS A 33 -2.11 20.86 -4.33
C LYS A 33 -1.95 22.28 -4.89
N ILE A 34 -0.71 22.76 -4.94
CA ILE A 34 -0.39 24.03 -5.61
C ILE A 34 -0.65 23.82 -7.11
N PRO A 35 -1.49 24.63 -7.78
CA PRO A 35 -1.75 24.47 -9.19
C PRO A 35 -0.48 24.74 -9.99
N ARG A 36 -0.35 24.07 -11.13
CA ARG A 36 0.79 24.28 -12.03
C ARG A 36 0.89 25.77 -12.42
N PRO A 37 2.12 26.31 -12.51
CA PRO A 37 2.33 27.72 -12.85
C PRO A 37 1.92 28.07 -14.29
N ASP A 38 1.70 27.07 -15.14
CA ASP A 38 1.24 27.22 -16.53
C ASP A 38 -0.29 27.09 -16.69
N GLY A 39 -1.04 26.89 -15.60
CA GLY A 39 -2.51 26.83 -15.61
C GLY A 39 -3.09 25.54 -16.19
N VAL A 40 -2.26 24.55 -16.52
CA VAL A 40 -2.74 23.22 -16.92
C VAL A 40 -3.21 22.47 -15.67
N ALA A 41 -4.34 21.76 -15.78
CA ALA A 41 -4.87 20.96 -14.68
C ALA A 41 -3.84 19.89 -14.25
N ASP A 42 -3.68 19.74 -12.94
CA ASP A 42 -2.86 18.67 -12.36
C ASP A 42 -3.78 17.52 -11.92
N GLU A 43 -3.57 16.34 -12.50
CA GLU A 43 -4.36 15.13 -12.24
C GLU A 43 -3.59 14.14 -11.33
N LEU A 44 -2.48 14.57 -10.71
CA LEU A 44 -1.70 13.78 -9.75
C LEU A 44 -2.55 13.42 -8.53
N GLY A 45 -2.50 12.16 -8.11
CA GLY A 45 -3.34 11.60 -7.05
C GLY A 45 -4.79 11.28 -7.48
N LEU A 46 -5.24 11.78 -8.64
CA LEU A 46 -6.56 11.45 -9.22
C LEU A 46 -6.47 10.36 -10.29
N ARG A 47 -5.47 10.47 -11.19
CA ARG A 47 -5.24 9.50 -12.28
C ARG A 47 -3.93 8.75 -12.16
N VAL A 48 -2.92 9.38 -11.57
CA VAL A 48 -1.58 8.83 -11.40
C VAL A 48 -1.24 8.82 -9.93
N LEU A 49 -0.68 7.72 -9.44
CA LEU A 49 -0.27 7.60 -8.05
C LEU A 49 0.90 8.56 -7.76
N ASP A 50 0.84 9.28 -6.64
CA ASP A 50 1.91 10.17 -6.20
C ASP A 50 2.99 9.37 -5.45
N GLU A 51 3.88 8.73 -6.21
CA GLU A 51 4.99 7.95 -5.64
C GLU A 51 6.17 8.85 -5.24
N PRO A 52 6.85 8.58 -4.11
CA PRO A 52 8.03 9.32 -3.66
C PRO A 52 9.27 8.95 -4.49
N LYS A 53 9.25 9.23 -5.80
CA LYS A 53 10.33 8.93 -6.73
C LYS A 53 10.32 9.90 -7.92
N ALA A 54 11.50 10.37 -8.31
CA ALA A 54 11.65 11.24 -9.48
C ALA A 54 11.27 10.54 -10.79
N THR A 55 11.46 9.21 -10.85
CA THR A 55 11.04 8.35 -11.96
C THR A 55 9.94 7.43 -11.46
N GLN A 56 8.76 7.51 -12.06
CA GLN A 56 7.60 6.69 -11.71
C GLN A 56 7.89 5.20 -11.93
N SER A 57 7.27 4.35 -11.12
CA SER A 57 7.30 2.90 -11.34
C SER A 57 6.61 2.52 -12.65
N ASP A 58 7.04 1.40 -13.23
CA ASP A 58 6.33 0.80 -14.36
C ASP A 58 4.89 0.44 -13.92
N PRO A 59 3.86 0.96 -14.60
CA PRO A 59 2.47 0.80 -14.18
C PRO A 59 2.01 -0.68 -14.20
N ASP A 60 2.52 -1.49 -15.12
CA ASP A 60 2.11 -2.88 -15.28
C ASP A 60 2.75 -3.76 -14.21
N VAL A 61 4.03 -3.51 -13.91
CA VAL A 61 4.73 -4.16 -12.80
C VAL A 61 4.12 -3.77 -11.46
N LEU A 62 3.81 -2.48 -11.26
CA LEU A 62 3.17 -1.99 -10.04
C LEU A 62 1.81 -2.67 -9.84
N ARG A 63 0.99 -2.72 -10.89
CA ARG A 63 -0.32 -3.36 -10.85
C ARG A 63 -0.22 -4.86 -10.56
N LEU A 64 0.75 -5.55 -11.15
CA LEU A 64 1.04 -6.96 -10.84
C LEU A 64 1.38 -7.15 -9.35
N LYS A 65 2.25 -6.29 -8.81
CA LYS A 65 2.64 -6.30 -7.38
C LYS A 65 1.45 -6.00 -6.47
N LEU A 66 0.61 -5.02 -6.81
CA LEU A 66 -0.62 -4.68 -6.07
C LEU A 66 -1.62 -5.84 -6.08
N ARG A 67 -1.89 -6.44 -7.25
CA ARG A 67 -2.78 -7.61 -7.35
C ARG A 67 -2.29 -8.79 -6.51
N HIS A 68 -0.98 -9.02 -6.49
CA HIS A 68 -0.39 -10.07 -5.66
C HIS A 68 -0.56 -9.77 -4.16
N LYS A 69 -0.27 -8.54 -3.73
CA LYS A 69 -0.40 -8.11 -2.32
C LYS A 69 -1.84 -8.13 -1.82
N HIS A 70 -2.80 -7.78 -2.66
CA HIS A 70 -4.23 -7.70 -2.32
C HIS A 70 -5.01 -8.94 -2.75
N LYS A 71 -4.33 -10.05 -3.09
CA LYS A 71 -4.98 -11.29 -3.52
C LYS A 71 -5.87 -11.83 -2.40
N GLY A 72 -7.19 -11.63 -2.54
CA GLY A 72 -8.21 -12.11 -1.60
C GLY A 72 -8.96 -11.00 -0.83
N ASP A 73 -8.63 -9.73 -1.04
CA ASP A 73 -9.39 -8.61 -0.48
C ASP A 73 -10.55 -8.23 -1.41
N PRO A 74 -11.83 -8.47 -1.03
CA PRO A 74 -12.98 -8.14 -1.86
C PRO A 74 -13.16 -6.63 -2.09
N GLY A 75 -12.53 -5.77 -1.27
CA GLY A 75 -12.54 -4.31 -1.43
C GLY A 75 -11.51 -3.76 -2.43
N ALA A 76 -10.54 -4.57 -2.85
CA ALA A 76 -9.51 -4.18 -3.82
C ALA A 76 -9.93 -4.37 -5.30
N THR A 77 -11.17 -4.83 -5.53
CA THR A 77 -11.72 -5.25 -6.83
C THR A 77 -12.05 -4.12 -7.81
N GLY A 78 -11.76 -2.85 -7.46
CA GLY A 78 -11.98 -1.71 -8.36
C GLY A 78 -10.95 -1.54 -9.49
N VAL A 79 -9.79 -2.20 -9.39
CA VAL A 79 -8.80 -2.21 -10.46
C VAL A 79 -9.12 -3.38 -11.37
N ALA A 80 -9.86 -3.11 -12.44
CA ALA A 80 -10.32 -4.07 -13.44
C ALA A 80 -9.26 -5.15 -13.78
N ASP A 81 -9.69 -6.34 -14.16
CA ASP A 81 -8.83 -7.46 -14.55
C ASP A 81 -8.09 -7.27 -15.90
N ASP A 82 -8.29 -6.15 -16.61
CA ASP A 82 -7.66 -5.85 -17.91
C ASP A 82 -6.24 -5.31 -17.77
N ALA A 83 -5.30 -6.13 -17.29
CA ALA A 83 -3.88 -5.84 -17.43
C ALA A 83 -3.39 -6.39 -18.77
N GLU A 84 -3.33 -5.51 -19.77
CA GLU A 84 -2.54 -5.77 -20.98
C GLU A 84 -1.07 -5.84 -20.54
N VAL A 85 -0.54 -7.05 -20.43
CA VAL A 85 0.88 -7.26 -20.14
C VAL A 85 1.66 -6.89 -21.40
N PRO A 86 2.62 -5.97 -21.34
CA PRO A 86 3.46 -5.66 -22.50
C PRO A 86 4.20 -6.91 -22.97
N SER A 87 3.99 -7.32 -24.22
CA SER A 87 4.81 -8.33 -24.88
C SER A 87 5.93 -7.64 -25.65
N ILE A 88 7.11 -8.25 -25.64
CA ILE A 88 8.22 -7.86 -26.51
C ILE A 88 8.24 -8.88 -27.64
N GLU A 89 7.96 -8.42 -28.86
CA GLU A 89 8.03 -9.27 -30.05
C GLU A 89 9.49 -9.67 -30.34
N ALA A 90 9.66 -10.81 -31.03
CA ALA A 90 10.97 -11.41 -31.24
C ALA A 90 11.93 -10.51 -32.04
N GLU A 91 11.40 -9.67 -32.94
CA GLU A 91 12.21 -8.73 -33.72
C GLU A 91 12.78 -7.58 -32.87
N ASP A 92 12.17 -7.33 -31.72
CA ASP A 92 12.45 -6.20 -30.84
C ASP A 92 13.27 -6.60 -29.60
N LEU A 93 13.71 -7.87 -29.55
CA LEU A 93 14.38 -8.47 -28.41
C LEU A 93 15.86 -8.02 -28.33
N THR A 94 16.14 -6.96 -27.58
CA THR A 94 17.51 -6.48 -27.34
C THR A 94 18.00 -6.82 -25.94
N ALA A 95 19.32 -6.98 -25.77
CA ALA A 95 19.92 -7.23 -24.46
C ALA A 95 19.58 -6.14 -23.42
N GLU A 96 19.43 -4.89 -23.87
CA GLU A 96 19.04 -3.76 -23.01
C GLU A 96 17.60 -3.92 -22.49
N LYS A 97 16.64 -4.26 -23.36
CA LYS A 97 15.25 -4.50 -22.95
C LYS A 97 15.13 -5.70 -22.00
N ILE A 98 15.93 -6.75 -22.24
CA ILE A 98 15.98 -7.92 -21.35
C ILE A 98 16.52 -7.53 -19.97
N ASN A 99 17.62 -6.79 -19.90
CA ASN A 99 18.19 -6.33 -18.63
C ASN A 99 17.21 -5.41 -17.88
N ALA A 100 16.57 -4.46 -18.58
CA ALA A 100 15.56 -3.59 -17.99
C ALA A 100 14.37 -4.38 -17.44
N TRP A 101 13.91 -5.41 -18.16
CA TRP A 101 12.84 -6.30 -17.67
C TRP A 101 13.28 -7.07 -16.42
N ILE A 102 14.49 -7.64 -16.40
CA ILE A 102 15.03 -8.36 -15.23
C ILE A 102 15.09 -7.43 -14.00
N GLU A 103 15.57 -6.20 -14.18
CA GLU A 103 15.62 -5.19 -13.13
C GLU A 103 14.23 -4.80 -12.62
N SER A 104 13.21 -4.80 -13.48
CA SER A 104 11.84 -4.44 -13.09
C SER A 104 11.15 -5.50 -12.21
N VAL A 105 11.51 -6.77 -12.38
CA VAL A 105 10.87 -7.92 -11.71
C VAL A 105 11.57 -8.30 -10.40
N ASN A 106 12.89 -8.12 -10.30
CA ASN A 106 13.63 -8.31 -9.04
C ASN A 106 13.24 -7.28 -7.96
#